data_AF-A0A343JG27-F1
#
_entry.id   AF-A0A343JG27-F1
#
_cell.length_a   1.000
_cell.length_b   1.000
_cell.length_c   1.000
_cell.angle_alpha   90.00
_cell.angle_beta   90.00
_cell.angle_gamma   90.00
#
_symmetry.space_group_name_H-M   'P 1'
#
loop_
_entity.id
_entity.type
_entity.pdbx_description
1 polymer ?
#
loop_
_entity_poly.entity_id
_entity_poly.type
_entity_poly.pdbx_seq_one_letter_code
_entity_poly.pdbx_strand_id
1 'polypeptide(L)'
;MIKASELAKELGLYLKIVTSNKFFDTYNPFFNIFDEVEEPCRRILVLTPYKELEEVNDKNPADPIIEPMLIEGNIWLKEYPLTTNPRKINLDEIEITEEFYNKIKNMERGQTPLQ
;
A
#
# COMPACT_ATOMS: atom_id res chain seq x y z
N MET A 1 0.17 6.23 20.54
CA MET A 1 -0.17 5.25 19.47
C MET A 1 -1.62 5.49 19.08
N ILE A 2 -1.94 5.43 17.79
CA ILE A 2 -3.28 5.73 17.25
C ILE A 2 -3.70 4.54 16.39
N LYS A 3 -4.97 4.12 16.46
CA LYS A 3 -5.46 3.02 15.62
C LYS A 3 -5.58 3.46 14.16
N ALA A 4 -5.04 2.66 13.24
CA ALA A 4 -5.15 2.91 11.81
C ALA A 4 -6.61 2.95 11.35
N SER A 5 -7.49 2.15 11.97
CA SER A 5 -8.93 2.15 11.66
C SER A 5 -9.66 3.41 12.11
N GLU A 6 -9.21 4.07 13.18
CA GLU A 6 -9.74 5.37 13.61
C GLU A 6 -9.34 6.47 12.64
N LEU A 7 -8.06 6.48 12.23
CA LEU A 7 -7.56 7.40 11.20
C LEU A 7 -8.32 7.24 9.87
N ALA A 8 -8.54 6.00 9.44
CA ALA A 8 -9.29 5.72 8.22
C ALA A 8 -10.70 6.34 8.26
N LYS A 9 -11.42 6.16 9.37
CA LYS A 9 -12.75 6.75 9.58
C LYS A 9 -12.71 8.28 9.58
N GLU A 10 -11.72 8.87 10.26
CA GLU A 10 -11.56 10.32 10.34
C GLU A 10 -11.31 10.96 8.97
N LEU A 11 -10.59 10.27 8.09
CA LEU A 11 -10.30 10.72 6.73
C LEU A 11 -11.37 10.31 5.70
N GLY A 12 -12.37 9.51 6.09
CA GLY A 12 -13.33 8.95 5.14
C GLY A 12 -12.72 7.96 4.15
N LEU A 13 -11.62 7.31 4.52
CA LEU A 13 -10.89 6.33 3.71
C LEU A 13 -11.16 4.89 4.20
N TYR A 14 -10.92 3.93 3.32
CA TYR A 14 -10.92 2.51 3.64
C TYR A 14 -9.53 2.05 4.06
N LEU A 15 -9.45 1.25 5.11
CA LEU A 15 -8.23 0.55 5.51
C LEU A 15 -8.27 -0.88 4.94
N LYS A 16 -7.33 -1.23 4.06
CA LYS A 16 -7.31 -2.52 3.36
C LYS A 16 -5.93 -3.17 3.35
N ILE A 17 -5.91 -4.49 3.26
CA ILE A 17 -4.72 -5.24 2.84
C ILE A 17 -4.88 -5.54 1.35
N VAL A 18 -3.90 -5.13 0.56
CA VAL A 18 -3.84 -5.35 -0.90
C VAL A 18 -2.60 -6.13 -1.26
N THR A 19 -2.62 -6.81 -2.41
CA THR A 19 -1.42 -7.45 -2.97
C THR A 19 -0.68 -6.42 -3.83
N SER A 20 0.62 -6.33 -3.68
CA SER A 20 1.44 -5.50 -4.56
C SER A 20 2.02 -6.37 -5.68
N ASN A 21 1.92 -5.90 -6.91
CA ASN A 21 2.44 -6.58 -8.09
C ASN A 21 3.50 -5.74 -8.79
N LYS A 22 4.47 -6.38 -9.43
CA LYS A 22 5.47 -5.73 -10.27
C LYS A 22 5.61 -6.48 -11.58
N PHE A 23 5.81 -5.73 -12.66
CA PHE A 23 6.22 -6.27 -13.94
C PHE A 23 7.73 -6.47 -13.95
N PHE A 24 8.16 -7.67 -14.33
CA PHE A 24 9.56 -8.03 -14.52
C PHE A 24 9.81 -8.33 -15.98
N ASP A 25 10.83 -7.69 -16.54
CA ASP A 25 11.34 -8.03 -17.86
C ASP A 25 11.93 -9.43 -17.82
N THR A 26 11.46 -10.27 -18.73
CA THR A 26 11.99 -11.62 -18.95
C THR A 26 12.55 -11.72 -20.35
N TYR A 27 13.72 -12.32 -20.46
CA TYR A 27 14.37 -12.57 -21.74
C TYR A 27 14.62 -14.07 -21.89
N ASN A 28 14.03 -14.64 -22.94
CA ASN A 28 14.32 -16.01 -23.33
C ASN A 28 15.38 -16.02 -24.43
N PRO A 29 16.66 -16.32 -24.11
CA PRO A 29 17.75 -16.25 -25.08
C PRO A 29 17.66 -17.34 -26.16
N PHE A 30 16.96 -18.44 -25.90
CA PHE A 30 16.87 -19.56 -26.84
C PHE A 30 15.96 -19.23 -28.03
N PHE A 31 14.90 -18.46 -27.78
CA PHE A 31 13.95 -18.01 -28.82
C PHE A 31 14.13 -16.53 -29.20
N ASN A 32 15.05 -15.81 -28.55
CA ASN A 32 15.25 -14.36 -28.70
C ASN A 32 13.95 -13.57 -28.49
N ILE A 33 13.20 -13.91 -27.44
CA ILE A 33 11.92 -13.29 -27.09
C ILE A 33 12.10 -12.45 -25.82
N PHE A 34 11.61 -11.22 -25.87
CA PHE A 34 11.43 -10.34 -24.71
C PHE A 34 9.96 -10.34 -24.32
N ASP A 35 9.68 -10.50 -23.04
CA ASP A 35 8.32 -10.53 -22.49
C ASP A 35 8.28 -9.88 -21.10
N GLU A 36 7.11 -9.44 -20.65
CA GLU A 36 6.89 -8.84 -19.34
C GLU A 36 5.95 -9.73 -18.52
N VAL A 37 6.39 -10.15 -17.34
CA VAL A 37 5.59 -10.98 -16.44
C VAL A 37 5.21 -10.18 -15.20
N GLU A 38 3.91 -10.11 -14.91
CA GLU A 38 3.42 -9.56 -13.65
C GLU A 38 3.52 -10.60 -12.54
N GLU A 39 4.23 -10.27 -11.46
CA GLU A 39 4.36 -11.14 -10.30
C GLU A 39 3.96 -10.43 -9.00
N PRO A 40 3.24 -11.11 -8.09
CA PRO A 40 2.97 -10.59 -6.76
C PRO A 40 4.26 -10.51 -5.94
N CYS A 41 4.43 -9.44 -5.18
CA CYS A 41 5.66 -9.13 -4.45
C CYS A 41 5.47 -9.16 -2.92
N ARG A 42 4.47 -8.45 -2.40
CA ARG A 42 4.16 -8.36 -0.95
C ARG A 42 2.70 -8.01 -0.70
N ARG A 43 2.27 -8.09 0.55
CA ARG A 43 0.97 -7.54 0.98
C ARG A 43 1.18 -6.20 1.66
N ILE A 44 0.30 -5.26 1.41
CA ILE A 44 0.44 -3.89 1.89
C ILE A 44 -0.83 -3.45 2.57
N LEU A 45 -0.69 -2.87 3.76
CA LEU A 45 -1.75 -2.13 4.43
C LEU A 45 -1.83 -0.73 3.84
N VAL A 46 -2.99 -0.40 3.29
CA VAL A 46 -3.24 0.87 2.62
C VAL A 46 -4.45 1.59 3.21
N LEU A 47 -4.37 2.91 3.30
CA LEU A 47 -5.54 3.78 3.33
C LEU A 47 -5.87 4.19 1.89
N THR A 48 -7.12 4.03 1.49
CA THR A 48 -7.55 4.24 0.10
C THR A 48 -8.97 4.77 0.02
N PRO A 49 -9.30 5.65 -0.96
CA PRO A 49 -10.68 6.01 -1.23
C PRO A 49 -11.46 4.87 -1.94
N TYR A 50 -10.77 3.84 -2.43
CA TYR A 50 -11.33 2.79 -3.26
C TYR A 50 -11.69 1.54 -2.44
N LYS A 51 -13.00 1.36 -2.19
CA LYS A 51 -13.51 0.24 -1.40
C LYS A 51 -13.13 -1.13 -1.97
N GLU A 52 -13.09 -1.27 -3.29
CA GLU A 52 -12.88 -2.54 -3.99
C GLU A 52 -11.42 -2.75 -4.43
N LEU A 53 -10.47 -1.93 -3.96
CA LEU A 53 -9.06 -2.10 -4.30
C LEU A 53 -8.52 -3.42 -3.75
N GLU A 54 -7.98 -4.27 -4.61
CA GLU A 54 -7.37 -5.56 -4.23
C GLU A 54 -5.87 -5.59 -4.52
N GLU A 55 -5.41 -4.86 -5.53
CA GLU A 55 -4.03 -4.89 -6.03
C GLU A 55 -3.49 -3.49 -6.28
N VAL A 56 -2.16 -3.34 -6.15
CA VAL A 56 -1.43 -2.09 -6.41
C VAL A 56 -0.13 -2.37 -7.16
N ASN A 57 0.31 -1.41 -7.98
CA ASN A 57 1.59 -1.51 -8.67
C ASN A 57 2.74 -1.11 -7.74
N ASP A 58 3.74 -2.00 -7.60
CA ASP A 58 4.92 -1.79 -6.77
C ASP A 58 6.16 -1.58 -7.65
N LYS A 59 6.55 -0.33 -7.82
CA LYS A 59 7.74 0.00 -8.64
C LYS A 59 9.03 -0.46 -7.97
N ASN A 60 9.09 -0.43 -6.64
CA ASN A 60 10.27 -0.82 -5.88
C ASN A 60 9.94 -1.73 -4.68
N PRO A 61 9.64 -3.02 -4.93
CA PRO A 61 9.28 -3.97 -3.88
C PRO A 61 10.44 -4.30 -2.93
N ALA A 62 11.67 -3.94 -3.29
CA ALA A 62 12.86 -4.13 -2.45
C ALA A 62 12.98 -3.09 -1.33
N ASP A 63 12.35 -1.92 -1.49
CA ASP A 63 12.43 -0.84 -0.50
C ASP A 63 11.36 -1.04 0.57
N PRO A 64 11.72 -1.17 1.86
CA PRO A 64 10.76 -1.40 2.92
C PRO A 64 9.89 -0.17 3.19
N ILE A 65 8.64 -0.40 3.59
CA ILE A 65 7.73 0.66 4.04
C ILE A 65 8.06 1.05 5.48
N ILE A 66 8.97 2.02 5.64
CA ILE A 66 9.41 2.53 6.96
C ILE A 66 8.65 3.79 7.41
N GLU A 67 8.03 4.51 6.48
CA GLU A 67 7.20 5.68 6.72
C GLU A 67 5.96 5.67 5.80
N PRO A 68 4.89 6.45 6.09
CA PRO A 68 3.74 6.49 5.20
C PRO A 68 4.16 7.02 3.83
N MET A 69 3.72 6.37 2.75
CA MET A 69 4.00 6.80 1.39
C MET A 69 2.70 7.00 0.62
N LEU A 70 2.55 8.15 -0.02
CA LEU A 70 1.41 8.42 -0.92
C LEU A 70 1.78 7.97 -2.33
N ILE A 71 1.15 6.90 -2.79
CA ILE A 71 1.37 6.29 -4.11
C ILE A 71 0.02 6.12 -4.79
N GLU A 72 -0.16 6.78 -5.93
CA GLU A 72 -1.36 6.65 -6.78
C GLU A 72 -2.67 6.91 -6.01
N GLY A 73 -2.65 7.87 -5.08
CA GLY A 73 -3.81 8.22 -4.25
C GLY A 73 -4.09 7.26 -3.09
N ASN A 74 -3.19 6.30 -2.84
CA ASN A 74 -3.26 5.39 -1.69
C ASN A 74 -2.10 5.70 -0.74
N ILE A 75 -2.37 5.66 0.57
CA ILE A 75 -1.33 5.83 1.58
C ILE A 75 -0.93 4.45 2.08
N TRP A 76 0.31 4.07 1.81
CA TRP A 76 0.88 2.81 2.23
C TRP A 76 1.43 2.96 3.64
N LEU A 77 1.02 2.07 4.55
CA LEU A 77 1.33 2.17 5.97
C LEU A 77 2.32 1.11 6.45
N LYS A 78 2.18 -0.12 5.94
CA LYS A 78 2.92 -1.28 6.43
C LYS A 78 2.91 -2.40 5.40
N GLU A 79 3.97 -3.19 5.38
CA GLU A 79 4.07 -4.39 4.55
C GLU A 79 3.98 -5.69 5.35
N TYR A 80 3.58 -6.76 4.66
CA TYR A 80 3.57 -8.13 5.13
C TYR A 80 4.09 -9.05 4.03
N PRO A 81 4.78 -10.14 4.38
CA PRO A 81 5.16 -11.17 3.42
C PRO A 81 3.96 -11.78 2.66
N LEU A 82 4.18 -12.25 1.43
CA LEU A 82 3.18 -13.00 0.66
C LEU A 82 2.76 -14.32 1.30
N THR A 83 3.50 -14.82 2.29
CA THR A 83 3.13 -15.99 3.08
C THR A 83 2.13 -15.67 4.20
N THR A 84 1.92 -14.39 4.55
CA THR A 84 0.99 -13.98 5.62
C THR A 84 -0.47 -14.09 5.21
N ASN A 85 -1.23 -15.04 5.75
CA ASN A 85 -2.67 -15.14 5.46
C ASN A 85 -3.41 -13.82 5.82
N PRO A 86 -4.00 -13.10 4.84
CA PRO A 86 -4.62 -11.79 5.08
C PRO A 86 -5.83 -11.89 6.02
N ARG A 87 -6.53 -13.02 6.05
CA ARG A 87 -7.68 -13.23 6.96
C ARG A 87 -7.29 -13.32 8.43
N LYS A 88 -5.99 -13.50 8.72
CA LYS A 88 -5.46 -13.52 10.10
C LYS A 88 -4.96 -12.15 10.55
N ILE A 89 -4.95 -11.15 9.66
CA ILE A 89 -4.54 -9.78 10.01
C ILE A 89 -5.76 -9.08 10.59
N ASN A 90 -5.71 -8.77 11.89
CA ASN A 90 -6.75 -7.96 12.54
C ASN A 90 -6.49 -6.47 12.30
N LEU A 91 -7.28 -5.84 11.44
CA LEU A 91 -7.15 -4.41 11.11
C LEU A 91 -7.43 -3.49 12.30
N ASP A 92 -8.26 -3.92 13.26
CA ASP A 92 -8.66 -3.11 14.42
C ASP A 92 -7.60 -3.02 15.51
N GLU A 93 -6.57 -3.88 15.42
CA GLU A 93 -5.40 -3.92 16.32
C GLU A 93 -4.19 -3.20 15.71
N ILE A 94 -4.28 -2.72 14.47
CA ILE A 94 -3.16 -2.04 13.84
C ILE A 94 -3.05 -0.63 14.39
N GLU A 95 -1.92 -0.36 15.03
CA GLU A 95 -1.58 0.96 15.55
C GLU A 95 -0.45 1.59 14.74
N ILE A 96 -0.51 2.90 14.61
CA ILE A 96 0.53 3.75 14.03
C ILE A 96 1.04 4.75 15.06
N THR A 97 2.24 5.26 14.85
CA THR A 97 2.83 6.30 15.71
C THR A 97 2.16 7.65 15.44
N GLU A 98 2.28 8.56 16.40
CA GLU A 98 1.81 9.95 16.22
C GLU A 98 2.58 10.65 15.08
N GLU A 99 3.85 10.31 14.88
CA GLU A 99 4.63 10.82 13.75
C GLU A 99 4.03 10.38 12.41
N PHE A 100 3.69 9.10 12.26
CA PHE A 100 2.99 8.57 11.09
C PHE A 100 1.67 9.32 10.86
N TYR A 101 0.86 9.46 11.91
CA TYR A 101 -0.41 10.16 11.86
C TYR A 101 -0.25 11.62 11.37
N ASN A 102 0.71 12.36 11.92
CA ASN A 102 0.96 13.74 11.53
C ASN A 102 1.43 13.86 10.08
N LYS A 103 2.31 12.96 9.62
CA LYS A 103 2.74 12.88 8.22
C LYS A 103 1.54 12.66 7.29
N ILE A 104 0.67 11.71 7.61
CA ILE A 104 -0.54 11.40 6.83
C ILE A 104 -1.46 12.61 6.76
N LYS A 105 -1.72 13.28 7.88
CA LYS A 105 -2.56 14.49 7.92
C LYS A 105 -2.01 15.62 7.04
N ASN A 106 -0.69 15.77 6.99
CA ASN A 106 -0.06 16.78 6.14
C ASN A 106 -0.17 16.41 4.65
N MET A 107 -0.07 15.12 4.30
CA MET A 107 -0.26 14.64 2.93
C MET A 107 -1.69 14.91 2.42
N GLU A 108 -2.70 14.62 3.23
CA GLU A 108 -4.12 14.84 2.88
C GLU A 108 -4.46 16.34 2.75
N ARG A 109 -3.95 17.19 3.65
CA ARG A 109 -4.18 18.65 3.60
C ARG A 109 -3.53 19.31 2.37
N GLY A 110 -2.44 18.73 1.87
CA GLY A 110 -1.79 19.17 0.63
C GLY A 110 -2.61 18.90 -0.65
N GLN A 111 -3.70 18.11 -0.55
CA GLN A 111 -4.57 17.75 -1.69
C GLN A 111 -5.87 18.57 -1.78
N THR A 112 -6.11 19.53 -0.86
CA THR A 112 -7.27 20.43 -1.01
C THR A 112 -7.09 21.29 -2.26
N PRO A 113 -7.97 21.23 -3.28
CA PRO A 113 -7.92 22.18 -4.38
C PRO A 113 -8.18 23.57 -3.81
N LEU A 114 -7.36 24.55 -4.20
CA LEU A 114 -7.74 25.96 -4.08
C LEU A 114 -9.13 26.10 -4.70
N GLN A 115 -10.10 26.53 -3.89
CA GLN A 115 -11.42 26.97 -4.35
C GLN A 115 -11.30 28.11 -5.35
#